data_AF-A0A3A5JD72-F1
#
_entry.id   AF-A0A3A5JD72-F1
#
_cell.length_a   1.000
_cell.length_b   1.000
_cell.length_c   1.000
_cell.angle_alpha   90.00
_cell.angle_beta   90.00
_cell.angle_gamma   90.00
#
_symmetry.space_group_name_H-M   'P 1'
#
loop_
_entity.id
_entity.type
_entity.pdbx_description
1 polymer ?
#
loop_
_entity_poly.entity_id
_entity_poly.type
_entity_poly.pdbx_seq_one_letter_code
_entity_poly.pdbx_strand_id
1 'polypeptide(L)'
;MRRFTQRPGSGDDRAVSPVVGFVLIFALVMIVFTIYQSSVVPAQNRAVEFEHSRTVESQLEQLSAAVVNTATAPAGASTTRRTTVELGVRYPTRPFAVDPGTPVGSLESTAPRPVVISGLDTERGDGTQTFNTTFVTYRPTYNQLGERREISLEYSMLLERYSGTDTVLADTTDGTFGDDAVRLVLLSGDLDERAVSTTVTTERTGHWNTTVPSGGATVSLPTRLPRSQWQDLLDERGYARLLDYDDSPGTSRVRVHIDGGTRLAAAKVSVGEGTDDGFDLEPSLTNVTSHAPAVDPDGERTVVVRAVDEFGGPLRDVGLEATTNGSGTLEPASTESGDDGKASFVYTPGGDDDGRTVGVTVALADERNRSETFGLNYPADDGNSTNETSANRAPLDANLTSTGTVNRLALEVRPPSLAVAGFSVVTKGDAAALNGTSGPNRFRIADSTAIEDVSGDGPLRYASREPIRFDGQAYVFENGPRRVDSSTVSLSAWSTTNGIEVSGVVDSYDEADIVVYLVLADGSRRPVYIDATAPERATATTEPLTPARTARRPSRVRVPRRPAAREAGARPAPRTTRSARVRRRVAGGRSPRGRAARRSGG
;
A
#
# COMPACT_ATOMS: atom_id res chain seq x y z
N MET A 1 -78.01 -46.24 92.64
CA MET A 1 -76.84 -46.94 92.04
C MET A 1 -77.04 -47.11 90.54
N ARG A 2 -76.15 -46.55 89.69
CA ARG A 2 -75.55 -47.13 88.46
C ARG A 2 -74.78 -46.03 87.70
N ARG A 3 -73.84 -46.43 86.83
CA ARG A 3 -72.94 -45.54 86.05
C ARG A 3 -73.40 -45.42 84.58
N PHE A 4 -72.70 -44.54 83.85
CA PHE A 4 -72.68 -44.18 82.40
C PHE A 4 -73.12 -42.71 82.19
N THR A 5 -72.50 -41.89 81.33
CA THR A 5 -71.52 -42.17 80.23
C THR A 5 -70.47 -41.05 80.05
N GLN A 6 -69.62 -41.15 79.01
CA GLN A 6 -68.47 -40.30 78.63
C GLN A 6 -68.70 -38.78 78.37
N ARG A 7 -67.59 -38.02 78.35
CA ARG A 7 -67.40 -36.73 77.62
C ARG A 7 -67.55 -36.92 76.10
N PRO A 8 -67.97 -35.88 75.34
CA PRO A 8 -67.02 -34.89 74.76
C PRO A 8 -67.32 -33.47 75.28
N GLY A 9 -66.51 -32.42 75.07
CA GLY A 9 -65.42 -32.21 74.12
C GLY A 9 -65.70 -30.92 73.35
N SER A 10 -65.19 -29.78 73.82
CA SER A 10 -65.58 -28.43 73.37
C SER A 10 -64.38 -27.57 72.97
N GLY A 11 -64.29 -27.16 71.70
CA GLY A 11 -63.08 -26.63 71.05
C GLY A 11 -62.26 -27.78 70.42
N ASP A 12 -61.76 -27.73 69.18
CA ASP A 12 -61.18 -26.55 68.49
C ASP A 12 -61.43 -26.44 66.96
N ASP A 13 -62.23 -27.32 66.34
CA ASP A 13 -62.26 -27.52 64.86
C ASP A 13 -62.65 -26.32 63.96
N ARG A 14 -62.96 -25.14 64.54
CA ARG A 14 -63.50 -23.98 63.81
C ARG A 14 -62.46 -23.02 63.25
N ALA A 15 -61.18 -23.17 63.62
CA ALA A 15 -60.07 -22.39 63.05
C ALA A 15 -59.46 -23.02 61.77
N VAL A 16 -59.77 -24.30 61.47
CA VAL A 16 -59.04 -25.09 60.46
C VAL A 16 -59.35 -24.66 59.02
N SER A 17 -60.62 -24.38 58.70
CA SER A 17 -61.05 -24.12 57.31
C SER A 17 -60.39 -22.87 56.67
N PRO A 18 -60.30 -21.69 57.34
CA PRO A 18 -59.59 -20.54 56.79
C PRO A 18 -58.09 -20.80 56.59
N VAL A 19 -57.46 -21.54 57.50
CA VAL A 19 -56.02 -21.88 57.42
C VAL A 19 -55.75 -22.84 56.26
N VAL A 20 -56.56 -23.87 56.08
CA VAL A 20 -56.46 -24.78 54.92
C VAL A 20 -56.68 -24.03 53.61
N GLY A 21 -57.66 -23.12 53.54
CA GLY A 21 -57.88 -22.26 52.39
C GLY A 21 -56.66 -21.37 52.07
N PHE A 22 -56.06 -20.74 53.08
CA PHE A 22 -54.84 -19.94 52.92
C PHE A 22 -53.65 -20.78 52.43
N VAL A 23 -53.40 -21.95 53.02
CA VAL A 23 -52.31 -22.86 52.61
C VAL A 23 -52.49 -23.33 51.17
N LEU A 24 -53.71 -23.65 50.73
CA LEU A 24 -54.00 -24.03 49.34
C LEU A 24 -53.75 -22.88 48.36
N ILE A 25 -54.16 -21.65 48.69
CA ILE A 25 -53.91 -20.46 47.85
C ILE A 25 -52.41 -20.16 47.81
N PHE A 26 -51.70 -20.24 48.94
CA PHE A 26 -50.25 -20.04 48.99
C PHE A 26 -49.49 -21.09 48.18
N ALA A 27 -49.89 -22.36 48.27
CA ALA A 27 -49.32 -23.44 47.46
C ALA A 27 -49.55 -23.21 45.95
N LEU A 28 -50.76 -22.78 45.55
CA LEU A 28 -51.07 -22.44 44.16
C LEU A 28 -50.22 -21.26 43.66
N VAL A 29 -50.07 -20.20 44.46
CA VAL A 29 -49.20 -19.06 44.14
C VAL A 29 -47.75 -19.51 44.00
N MET A 30 -47.25 -20.38 44.87
CA MET A 30 -45.90 -20.92 44.78
C MET A 30 -45.70 -21.81 43.55
N ILE A 31 -46.68 -22.62 43.14
CA ILE A 31 -46.63 -23.39 41.88
C ILE A 31 -46.56 -22.45 40.67
N VAL A 32 -47.42 -21.44 40.60
CA VAL A 32 -47.40 -20.43 39.51
C VAL A 32 -46.08 -19.66 39.49
N PHE A 33 -45.55 -19.31 40.66
CA PHE A 33 -44.25 -18.66 40.80
C PHE A 33 -43.10 -19.58 40.34
N THR A 34 -43.09 -20.86 40.70
CA THR A 34 -42.11 -21.84 40.22
C THR A 34 -42.14 -21.94 38.69
N ILE A 35 -43.32 -22.00 38.07
CA ILE A 35 -43.47 -22.01 36.60
C ILE A 35 -42.94 -20.71 35.97
N TYR A 36 -43.17 -19.56 36.62
CA TYR A 36 -42.62 -18.28 36.18
C TYR A 36 -41.07 -18.28 36.19
N GLN A 37 -40.45 -18.77 37.27
CA GLN A 37 -38.99 -18.90 37.36
C GLN A 37 -38.43 -19.97 36.41
N SER A 38 -39.10 -21.12 36.24
CA SER A 38 -38.56 -22.25 35.47
C SER A 38 -38.68 -22.08 33.95
N SER A 39 -39.53 -21.17 33.48
CA SER A 39 -39.90 -21.12 32.07
C SER A 39 -40.07 -19.70 31.52
N VAL A 40 -40.70 -18.79 32.26
CA VAL A 40 -40.96 -17.42 31.76
C VAL A 40 -39.70 -16.54 31.87
N VAL A 41 -38.97 -16.60 32.98
CA VAL A 41 -37.70 -15.87 33.15
C VAL A 41 -36.63 -16.36 32.16
N PRO A 42 -36.33 -17.68 32.03
CA PRO A 42 -35.44 -18.21 30.99
C PRO A 42 -35.80 -17.77 29.56
N ALA A 43 -37.07 -17.89 29.16
CA ALA A 43 -37.49 -17.53 27.80
C ALA A 43 -37.32 -16.02 27.51
N GLN A 44 -37.58 -15.16 28.50
CA GLN A 44 -37.37 -13.72 28.34
C GLN A 44 -35.88 -13.34 28.36
N ASN A 45 -35.06 -14.03 29.15
CA ASN A 45 -33.61 -13.79 29.16
C ASN A 45 -32.95 -14.28 27.86
N ARG A 46 -33.37 -15.43 27.30
CA ARG A 46 -32.94 -15.88 25.97
C ARG A 46 -33.30 -14.89 24.86
N ALA A 47 -34.46 -14.22 24.96
CA ALA A 47 -34.84 -13.18 24.00
C ALA A 47 -33.94 -11.91 24.11
N VAL A 48 -33.53 -11.54 25.33
CA VAL A 48 -32.59 -10.45 25.57
C VAL A 48 -31.17 -10.79 25.07
N GLU A 49 -30.71 -12.02 25.27
CA GLU A 49 -29.42 -12.52 24.77
C GLU A 49 -29.38 -12.60 23.24
N PHE A 50 -30.49 -12.97 22.58
CA PHE A 50 -30.60 -13.03 21.13
C PHE A 50 -30.64 -11.65 20.45
N GLU A 51 -31.26 -10.64 21.09
CA GLU A 51 -31.20 -9.26 20.58
C GLU A 51 -29.82 -8.62 20.84
N HIS A 52 -29.15 -9.01 21.94
CA HIS A 52 -27.75 -8.67 22.16
C HIS A 52 -26.84 -9.29 21.09
N SER A 53 -26.98 -10.58 20.76
CA SER A 53 -26.12 -11.21 19.75
C SER A 53 -26.17 -10.49 18.40
N ARG A 54 -27.36 -10.05 17.98
CA ARG A 54 -27.56 -9.21 16.78
C ARG A 54 -26.92 -7.84 16.86
N THR A 55 -26.96 -7.24 18.05
CA THR A 55 -26.28 -5.96 18.32
C THR A 55 -24.76 -6.14 18.16
N VAL A 56 -24.20 -7.24 18.68
CA VAL A 56 -22.77 -7.55 18.56
C VAL A 56 -22.38 -7.91 17.13
N GLU A 57 -23.17 -8.69 16.40
CA GLU A 57 -22.97 -8.94 14.96
C GLU A 57 -22.78 -7.63 14.21
N SER A 58 -23.71 -6.68 14.35
CA SER A 58 -23.62 -5.39 13.65
C SER A 58 -22.48 -4.50 14.16
N GLN A 59 -22.06 -4.63 15.42
CA GLN A 59 -20.87 -3.94 15.94
C GLN A 59 -19.56 -4.55 15.39
N LEU A 60 -19.52 -5.86 15.17
CA LEU A 60 -18.37 -6.55 14.55
C LEU A 60 -18.31 -6.33 13.03
N GLU A 61 -19.46 -6.21 12.35
CA GLU A 61 -19.54 -5.68 10.98
C GLU A 61 -18.96 -4.25 10.90
N GLN A 62 -19.32 -3.38 11.85
CA GLN A 62 -18.78 -2.02 11.95
C GLN A 62 -17.27 -2.02 12.29
N LEU A 63 -16.76 -3.00 13.04
CA LEU A 63 -15.33 -3.17 13.31
C LEU A 63 -14.57 -3.64 12.06
N SER A 64 -15.08 -4.66 11.35
CA SER A 64 -14.57 -5.12 10.06
C SER A 64 -14.50 -3.95 9.06
N ALA A 65 -15.61 -3.21 8.90
CA ALA A 65 -15.66 -2.05 8.04
C ALA A 65 -14.68 -0.94 8.50
N ALA A 66 -14.50 -0.71 9.81
CA ALA A 66 -13.53 0.24 10.31
C ALA A 66 -12.09 -0.18 9.98
N VAL A 67 -11.74 -1.44 10.20
CA VAL A 67 -10.44 -2.06 9.85
C VAL A 67 -10.14 -1.90 8.35
N VAL A 68 -11.09 -2.25 7.49
CA VAL A 68 -10.99 -2.09 6.03
C VAL A 68 -10.77 -0.62 5.64
N ASN A 69 -11.58 0.30 6.16
CA ASN A 69 -11.48 1.73 5.87
C ASN A 69 -10.19 2.36 6.45
N THR A 70 -9.54 1.71 7.42
CA THR A 70 -8.23 2.06 7.98
C THR A 70 -7.09 1.55 7.09
N ALA A 71 -7.16 0.30 6.63
CA ALA A 71 -6.23 -0.27 5.66
C ALA A 71 -6.19 0.51 4.33
N THR A 72 -7.36 0.84 3.77
CA THR A 72 -7.51 1.44 2.42
C THR A 72 -7.40 2.97 2.38
N ALA A 73 -7.19 3.64 3.52
CA ALA A 73 -7.11 5.10 3.58
C ALA A 73 -5.92 5.67 2.76
N PRO A 74 -6.02 6.89 2.19
CA PRO A 74 -4.88 7.53 1.52
C PRO A 74 -3.64 7.64 2.41
N ALA A 75 -2.45 7.69 1.80
CA ALA A 75 -1.23 8.02 2.52
C ALA A 75 -1.32 9.44 3.12
N GLY A 76 -0.82 9.62 4.36
CA GLY A 76 -0.88 10.90 5.08
C GLY A 76 -2.26 11.27 5.68
N ALA A 77 -3.30 10.44 5.52
CA ALA A 77 -4.53 10.60 6.28
C ALA A 77 -4.36 10.04 7.71
N SER A 78 -4.91 10.72 8.72
CA SER A 78 -5.09 10.11 10.04
C SER A 78 -6.15 9.01 9.91
N THR A 79 -5.78 7.77 10.26
CA THR A 79 -6.61 6.58 10.01
C THR A 79 -7.35 6.06 11.24
N THR A 80 -7.02 6.59 12.43
CA THR A 80 -7.48 6.12 13.74
C THR A 80 -9.02 6.13 13.85
N ARG A 81 -9.63 4.95 13.86
CA ARG A 81 -11.09 4.76 14.08
C ARG A 81 -11.34 4.07 15.41
N ARG A 82 -12.54 4.25 15.98
CA ARG A 82 -12.96 3.60 17.22
C ARG A 82 -14.33 2.97 17.04
N THR A 83 -14.46 1.70 17.41
CA THR A 83 -15.72 0.96 17.38
C THR A 83 -16.00 0.37 18.75
N THR A 84 -17.15 0.70 19.33
CA THR A 84 -17.62 0.14 20.61
C THR A 84 -18.36 -1.17 20.37
N VAL A 85 -18.03 -2.20 21.15
CA VAL A 85 -18.63 -3.54 21.09
C VAL A 85 -19.14 -3.92 22.49
N GLU A 86 -20.42 -4.21 22.63
CA GLU A 86 -21.01 -4.71 23.88
C GLU A 86 -20.66 -6.20 24.01
N LEU A 87 -19.77 -6.61 24.91
CA LEU A 87 -19.40 -8.02 25.04
C LEU A 87 -20.37 -8.79 25.95
N GLY A 88 -21.15 -8.09 26.80
CA GLY A 88 -22.03 -8.69 27.80
C GLY A 88 -23.36 -7.97 28.02
N VAL A 89 -24.44 -8.74 28.26
CA VAL A 89 -25.81 -8.22 28.34
C VAL A 89 -26.35 -8.16 29.77
N ARG A 90 -27.04 -7.07 30.12
CA ARG A 90 -27.71 -6.89 31.42
C ARG A 90 -29.20 -7.23 31.30
N TYR A 91 -29.69 -8.14 32.15
CA TYR A 91 -31.13 -8.47 32.18
C TYR A 91 -31.98 -7.34 32.77
N PRO A 92 -33.23 -7.15 32.32
CA PRO A 92 -34.15 -6.16 32.90
C PRO A 92 -34.55 -6.52 34.34
N THR A 93 -34.52 -5.56 35.26
CA THR A 93 -34.87 -5.79 36.67
C THR A 93 -36.31 -6.28 36.86
N ARG A 94 -36.47 -7.44 37.51
CA ARG A 94 -37.78 -8.08 37.76
C ARG A 94 -38.23 -7.93 39.22
N PRO A 95 -39.48 -7.52 39.49
CA PRO A 95 -40.03 -7.63 40.84
C PRO A 95 -40.26 -9.10 41.22
N PHE A 96 -39.82 -9.49 42.41
CA PHE A 96 -39.96 -10.83 43.01
C PHE A 96 -39.26 -12.00 42.28
N ALA A 97 -38.50 -11.77 41.21
CA ALA A 97 -37.74 -12.82 40.52
C ALA A 97 -36.23 -12.62 40.65
N VAL A 98 -35.46 -13.66 40.32
CA VAL A 98 -34.00 -13.65 40.37
C VAL A 98 -33.47 -14.00 38.98
N ASP A 99 -32.81 -13.04 38.36
CA ASP A 99 -32.05 -13.26 37.12
C ASP A 99 -30.66 -13.85 37.44
N PRO A 100 -30.07 -14.63 36.51
CA PRO A 100 -28.69 -15.05 36.65
C PRO A 100 -27.73 -13.85 36.54
N GLY A 101 -26.46 -14.07 36.90
CA GLY A 101 -25.42 -13.04 36.74
C GLY A 101 -25.29 -12.57 35.29
N THR A 102 -24.98 -11.28 35.11
CA THR A 102 -24.69 -10.65 33.82
C THR A 102 -23.66 -11.48 33.04
N PRO A 103 -24.02 -12.13 31.91
CA PRO A 103 -23.04 -12.78 31.05
C PRO A 103 -22.13 -11.71 30.44
N VAL A 104 -20.83 -11.97 30.45
CA VAL A 104 -19.78 -11.13 29.86
C VAL A 104 -18.94 -12.02 28.97
N GLY A 105 -19.03 -11.81 27.66
CA GLY A 105 -18.19 -12.48 26.69
C GLY A 105 -16.76 -11.95 26.71
N SER A 106 -15.89 -12.57 25.91
CA SER A 106 -14.55 -12.07 25.66
C SER A 106 -14.37 -11.64 24.20
N LEU A 107 -13.48 -10.68 23.97
CA LEU A 107 -12.99 -10.27 22.66
C LEU A 107 -11.47 -10.41 22.66
N GLU A 108 -10.99 -11.47 22.03
CA GLU A 108 -9.64 -11.98 22.18
C GLU A 108 -8.89 -11.97 20.83
N SER A 109 -7.66 -11.46 20.79
CA SER A 109 -6.74 -11.72 19.68
C SER A 109 -6.27 -13.18 19.73
N THR A 110 -5.64 -13.64 18.64
CA THR A 110 -4.88 -14.89 18.62
C THR A 110 -3.37 -14.63 18.72
N ALA A 111 -2.58 -15.67 19.02
CA ALA A 111 -1.15 -15.62 18.75
C ALA A 111 -0.86 -15.29 17.27
N PRO A 112 0.24 -14.57 16.94
CA PRO A 112 0.61 -14.21 15.57
C PRO A 112 0.72 -15.43 14.64
N ARG A 113 0.34 -15.25 13.38
CA ARG A 113 0.43 -16.29 12.34
C ARG A 113 1.10 -15.76 11.07
N PRO A 114 2.02 -16.51 10.45
CA PRO A 114 2.72 -16.06 9.25
C PRO A 114 1.83 -16.16 8.00
N VAL A 115 1.71 -15.03 7.30
CA VAL A 115 1.26 -14.91 5.91
C VAL A 115 2.51 -14.92 5.03
N VAL A 116 2.55 -15.75 4.00
CA VAL A 116 3.74 -15.92 3.16
C VAL A 116 3.37 -15.74 1.69
N ILE A 117 4.03 -14.81 1.00
CA ILE A 117 3.93 -14.58 -0.44
C ILE A 117 5.24 -15.09 -1.06
N SER A 118 5.15 -15.84 -2.16
CA SER A 118 6.32 -16.48 -2.79
C SER A 118 6.21 -16.44 -4.32
N GLY A 119 7.34 -16.40 -5.00
CA GLY A 119 7.38 -16.15 -6.45
C GLY A 119 7.32 -14.67 -6.82
N LEU A 120 7.86 -13.81 -5.95
CA LEU A 120 8.16 -12.41 -6.25
C LEU A 120 9.53 -12.29 -6.95
N ASP A 121 9.84 -11.13 -7.50
CA ASP A 121 11.11 -10.89 -8.18
C ASP A 121 12.30 -10.98 -7.19
N THR A 122 13.33 -11.74 -7.56
CA THR A 122 14.48 -12.05 -6.70
C THR A 122 15.54 -10.94 -6.64
N GLU A 123 15.28 -9.77 -7.21
CA GLU A 123 16.19 -8.61 -7.14
C GLU A 123 16.35 -8.06 -5.71
N ARG A 124 15.48 -8.48 -4.77
CA ARG A 124 15.47 -8.03 -3.37
C ARG A 124 15.57 -9.16 -2.33
N GLY A 125 15.88 -10.39 -2.75
CA GLY A 125 15.93 -11.56 -1.86
C GLY A 125 15.66 -12.88 -2.58
N ASP A 126 15.14 -13.87 -1.85
CA ASP A 126 14.80 -15.20 -2.37
C ASP A 126 13.51 -15.25 -3.20
N GLY A 127 12.80 -14.11 -3.34
CA GLY A 127 11.48 -14.04 -3.97
C GLY A 127 10.33 -14.37 -3.01
N THR A 128 10.60 -14.42 -1.70
CA THR A 128 9.60 -14.58 -0.63
C THR A 128 9.39 -13.25 0.12
N GLN A 129 8.16 -12.98 0.53
CA GLN A 129 7.80 -11.92 1.45
C GLN A 129 6.91 -12.51 2.55
N THR A 130 7.34 -12.40 3.80
CA THR A 130 6.59 -12.86 4.97
C THR A 130 6.01 -11.66 5.72
N PHE A 131 4.84 -11.86 6.32
CA PHE A 131 4.18 -10.94 7.24
C PHE A 131 3.55 -11.73 8.39
N ASN A 132 3.23 -11.07 9.50
CA ASN A 132 2.39 -11.66 10.55
C ASN A 132 0.97 -11.06 10.58
N THR A 133 -0.01 -11.87 10.97
CA THR A 133 -1.37 -11.43 11.29
C THR A 133 -1.92 -12.16 12.52
N THR A 134 -2.75 -11.47 13.29
CA THR A 134 -3.67 -12.09 14.24
C THR A 134 -5.10 -12.16 13.66
N PHE A 135 -6.01 -12.82 14.36
CA PHE A 135 -7.46 -12.78 14.16
C PHE A 135 -8.13 -12.34 15.46
N VAL A 136 -9.13 -11.45 15.38
CA VAL A 136 -9.92 -11.02 16.56
C VAL A 136 -11.13 -11.92 16.71
N THR A 137 -11.42 -12.43 17.91
CA THR A 137 -12.47 -13.42 18.15
C THR A 137 -13.39 -13.01 19.28
N TYR A 138 -14.70 -12.90 19.02
CA TYR A 138 -15.73 -12.73 20.03
C TYR A 138 -16.30 -14.07 20.50
N ARG A 139 -16.36 -14.26 21.83
CA ARG A 139 -16.93 -15.45 22.50
C ARG A 139 -17.95 -15.04 23.56
N PRO A 140 -19.27 -15.16 23.30
CA PRO A 140 -20.31 -14.88 24.28
C PRO A 140 -20.39 -15.95 25.37
N THR A 141 -20.86 -15.55 26.57
CA THR A 141 -21.07 -16.43 27.73
C THR A 141 -22.53 -16.48 28.19
N TYR A 142 -23.47 -16.41 27.24
CA TYR A 142 -24.91 -16.39 27.48
C TYR A 142 -25.40 -17.55 28.37
N ASN A 143 -26.37 -17.27 29.26
CA ASN A 143 -26.91 -18.24 30.21
C ASN A 143 -28.08 -19.06 29.64
N GLN A 144 -28.82 -18.56 28.64
CA GLN A 144 -30.03 -19.22 28.10
C GLN A 144 -29.96 -19.48 26.58
N LEU A 145 -29.21 -18.66 25.85
CA LEU A 145 -28.82 -18.87 24.45
C LEU A 145 -27.66 -19.88 24.37
N GLY A 146 -27.94 -21.14 24.71
CA GLY A 146 -26.95 -22.23 24.80
C GLY A 146 -26.30 -22.70 23.49
N GLU A 147 -26.39 -21.90 22.42
CA GLU A 147 -25.64 -22.13 21.19
C GLU A 147 -24.19 -21.63 21.36
N ARG A 148 -23.22 -22.53 21.17
CA ARG A 148 -21.80 -22.14 21.03
C ARG A 148 -21.60 -21.44 19.69
N ARG A 149 -21.79 -20.12 19.73
CA ARG A 149 -21.46 -19.16 18.67
C ARG A 149 -20.08 -18.58 18.94
N GLU A 150 -19.25 -18.49 17.92
CA GLU A 150 -17.96 -17.78 17.97
C GLU A 150 -17.85 -16.96 16.68
N ILE A 151 -17.51 -15.67 16.78
CA ILE A 151 -17.42 -14.78 15.62
C ILE A 151 -15.97 -14.31 15.50
N SER A 152 -15.33 -14.52 14.36
CA SER A 152 -13.91 -14.19 14.12
C SER A 152 -13.74 -13.23 12.96
N LEU A 153 -12.95 -12.18 13.15
CA LEU A 153 -12.47 -11.31 12.09
C LEU A 153 -11.14 -11.85 11.55
N GLU A 154 -11.18 -12.38 10.33
CA GLU A 154 -10.00 -12.82 9.56
C GLU A 154 -9.82 -11.90 8.35
N TYR A 155 -8.77 -11.10 8.34
CA TYR A 155 -8.50 -10.10 7.30
C TYR A 155 -9.65 -9.06 7.17
N SER A 156 -10.40 -9.05 6.07
CA SER A 156 -11.66 -8.30 5.91
C SER A 156 -12.90 -9.07 6.39
N MET A 157 -12.81 -10.39 6.46
CA MET A 157 -13.96 -11.30 6.55
C MET A 157 -14.40 -11.51 7.99
N LEU A 158 -15.70 -11.38 8.24
CA LEU A 158 -16.32 -11.78 9.50
C LEU A 158 -16.87 -13.21 9.35
N LEU A 159 -16.25 -14.16 10.03
CA LEU A 159 -16.61 -15.57 10.04
C LEU A 159 -17.47 -15.89 11.26
N GLU A 160 -18.54 -16.67 11.08
CA GLU A 160 -19.31 -17.26 12.18
C GLU A 160 -19.06 -18.77 12.25
N ARG A 161 -18.72 -19.24 13.45
CA ARG A 161 -18.77 -20.65 13.83
C ARG A 161 -20.07 -20.94 14.56
N TYR A 162 -20.96 -21.70 13.91
CA TYR A 162 -22.22 -22.17 14.49
C TYR A 162 -22.22 -23.69 14.64
N SER A 163 -22.31 -24.19 15.88
CA SER A 163 -22.36 -25.63 16.21
C SER A 163 -21.23 -26.50 15.63
N GLY A 164 -20.10 -25.90 15.23
CA GLY A 164 -18.96 -26.60 14.62
C GLY A 164 -18.87 -26.51 13.10
N THR A 165 -19.80 -25.81 12.45
CA THR A 165 -19.68 -25.39 11.04
C THR A 165 -19.24 -23.93 10.98
N ASP A 166 -18.23 -23.63 10.17
CA ASP A 166 -17.76 -22.29 9.88
C ASP A 166 -18.38 -21.76 8.57
N THR A 167 -18.89 -20.52 8.59
CA THR A 167 -19.45 -19.80 7.44
C THR A 167 -18.93 -18.38 7.40
N VAL A 168 -18.89 -17.76 6.22
CA VAL A 168 -18.80 -16.29 6.13
C VAL A 168 -20.13 -15.71 6.60
N LEU A 169 -20.09 -14.75 7.51
CA LEU A 169 -21.25 -13.95 7.94
C LEU A 169 -21.31 -12.63 7.17
N ALA A 170 -20.16 -11.97 6.98
CA ALA A 170 -20.01 -10.80 6.13
C ALA A 170 -18.59 -10.70 5.56
N ASP A 171 -18.46 -10.23 4.32
CA ASP A 171 -17.22 -9.63 3.79
C ASP A 171 -17.55 -8.18 3.44
N THR A 172 -16.87 -7.22 4.07
CA THR A 172 -17.33 -5.82 4.14
C THR A 172 -16.83 -4.92 3.00
N THR A 173 -16.19 -5.52 1.99
CA THR A 173 -15.66 -4.84 0.80
C THR A 173 -15.59 -5.82 -0.38
N ASP A 174 -15.08 -5.35 -1.52
CA ASP A 174 -14.61 -6.17 -2.65
C ASP A 174 -13.37 -7.01 -2.25
N GLY A 175 -13.54 -7.90 -1.27
CA GLY A 175 -12.63 -8.93 -0.81
C GLY A 175 -11.28 -8.53 -0.19
N THR A 176 -10.69 -9.52 0.47
CA THR A 176 -9.24 -9.70 0.47
C THR A 176 -8.74 -9.99 -0.97
N PHE A 177 -9.63 -10.50 -1.84
CA PHE A 177 -9.48 -10.69 -3.28
C PHE A 177 -10.59 -9.90 -3.99
N GLY A 178 -10.26 -8.75 -4.58
CA GLY A 178 -11.22 -7.89 -5.31
C GLY A 178 -11.32 -8.21 -6.80
N ASP A 179 -11.80 -7.27 -7.60
CA ASP A 179 -12.00 -7.49 -9.05
C ASP A 179 -10.68 -7.62 -9.84
N ASP A 180 -9.67 -6.82 -9.52
CA ASP A 180 -8.38 -6.73 -10.25
C ASP A 180 -7.13 -6.72 -9.35
N ALA A 181 -7.30 -6.93 -8.04
CA ALA A 181 -6.24 -6.77 -7.06
C ALA A 181 -6.48 -7.58 -5.77
N VAL A 182 -5.39 -8.10 -5.20
CA VAL A 182 -5.36 -8.70 -3.87
C VAL A 182 -4.99 -7.63 -2.84
N ARG A 183 -5.74 -7.55 -1.74
CA ARG A 183 -5.54 -6.59 -0.64
C ARG A 183 -5.57 -7.32 0.70
N LEU A 184 -4.40 -7.77 1.14
CA LEU A 184 -4.24 -8.45 2.42
C LEU A 184 -4.35 -7.45 3.57
N VAL A 185 -5.50 -7.39 4.25
CA VAL A 185 -5.63 -6.63 5.49
C VAL A 185 -5.11 -7.50 6.62
N LEU A 186 -3.99 -7.12 7.23
CA LEU A 186 -3.31 -7.91 8.27
C LEU A 186 -3.56 -7.24 9.63
N LEU A 187 -3.95 -8.01 10.64
CA LEU A 187 -4.29 -7.47 11.96
C LEU A 187 -3.11 -7.66 12.93
N SER A 188 -2.89 -6.70 13.82
CA SER A 188 -1.88 -6.79 14.89
C SER A 188 -2.40 -6.24 16.23
N GLY A 189 -1.73 -6.54 17.33
CA GLY A 189 -2.14 -6.11 18.68
C GLY A 189 -2.68 -7.24 19.56
N ASP A 190 -2.57 -7.02 20.88
CA ASP A 190 -2.99 -7.94 21.92
C ASP A 190 -4.32 -7.47 22.55
N LEU A 191 -5.41 -8.17 22.22
CA LEU A 191 -6.74 -7.93 22.77
C LEU A 191 -7.08 -9.06 23.73
N ASP A 192 -7.38 -8.74 24.99
CA ASP A 192 -7.85 -9.71 26.00
C ASP A 192 -9.06 -9.17 26.78
N GLU A 193 -10.01 -8.59 26.05
CA GLU A 193 -11.10 -7.78 26.60
C GLU A 193 -12.23 -8.62 27.20
N ARG A 194 -12.54 -8.41 28.48
CA ARG A 194 -13.62 -9.09 29.23
C ARG A 194 -14.48 -8.14 30.07
N ALA A 195 -14.88 -7.03 29.45
CA ALA A 195 -15.77 -6.02 30.03
C ALA A 195 -17.20 -6.13 29.48
N VAL A 196 -18.20 -5.51 30.12
CA VAL A 196 -19.59 -5.45 29.59
C VAL A 196 -19.64 -4.79 28.21
N SER A 197 -18.79 -3.80 27.98
CA SER A 197 -18.61 -3.09 26.73
C SER A 197 -17.15 -2.64 26.63
N THR A 198 -16.58 -2.69 25.44
CA THR A 198 -15.20 -2.24 25.15
C THR A 198 -15.16 -1.38 23.90
N THR A 199 -14.06 -0.64 23.68
CA THR A 199 -13.88 0.20 22.48
C THR A 199 -12.56 -0.15 21.80
N VAL A 200 -12.64 -0.88 20.68
CA VAL A 200 -11.47 -1.21 19.86
C VAL A 200 -11.08 0.02 19.05
N THR A 201 -9.84 0.48 19.20
CA THR A 201 -9.25 1.45 18.27
C THR A 201 -8.58 0.69 17.12
N THR A 202 -8.67 1.21 15.90
CA THR A 202 -8.00 0.67 14.71
C THR A 202 -7.14 1.73 14.05
N GLU A 203 -5.89 1.39 13.74
CA GLU A 203 -4.93 2.30 13.11
C GLU A 203 -4.01 1.56 12.14
N ARG A 204 -3.70 2.14 10.98
CA ARG A 204 -2.81 1.49 10.00
C ARG A 204 -1.34 1.76 10.36
N THR A 205 -0.65 0.73 10.85
CA THR A 205 0.75 0.78 11.25
C THR A 205 1.72 0.47 10.09
N GLY A 206 1.30 -0.26 9.06
CA GLY A 206 2.16 -0.64 7.92
C GLY A 206 1.41 -0.76 6.59
N HIS A 207 2.13 -0.61 5.47
CA HIS A 207 1.59 -0.80 4.11
C HIS A 207 2.68 -1.16 3.11
N TRP A 208 2.48 -2.27 2.39
CA TRP A 208 3.34 -2.80 1.33
C TRP A 208 2.55 -3.01 0.04
N ASN A 209 3.18 -2.85 -1.13
CA ASN A 209 2.59 -3.25 -2.39
C ASN A 209 3.62 -3.71 -3.44
N THR A 210 3.14 -4.48 -4.41
CA THR A 210 3.88 -4.93 -5.59
C THR A 210 2.93 -5.23 -6.76
N THR A 211 3.50 -5.54 -7.92
CA THR A 211 2.79 -6.19 -9.03
C THR A 211 3.31 -7.62 -9.13
N VAL A 212 2.41 -8.59 -9.29
CA VAL A 212 2.78 -10.01 -9.38
C VAL A 212 3.61 -10.25 -10.65
N PRO A 213 4.77 -10.93 -10.57
CA PRO A 213 5.61 -11.21 -11.75
C PRO A 213 4.89 -12.03 -12.82
N SER A 214 5.43 -12.06 -14.04
CA SER A 214 4.77 -12.72 -15.19
C SER A 214 4.58 -14.24 -15.03
N GLY A 215 5.33 -14.90 -14.15
CA GLY A 215 5.14 -16.31 -13.78
C GLY A 215 4.00 -16.58 -12.78
N GLY A 216 3.38 -15.53 -12.24
CA GLY A 216 2.45 -15.61 -11.12
C GLY A 216 3.15 -15.79 -9.77
N ALA A 217 2.41 -15.57 -8.67
CA ALA A 217 2.88 -15.74 -7.29
C ALA A 217 1.96 -16.70 -6.51
N THR A 218 2.44 -17.20 -5.37
CA THR A 218 1.65 -18.01 -4.44
C THR A 218 1.56 -17.32 -3.09
N VAL A 219 0.33 -17.05 -2.64
CA VAL A 219 0.02 -16.50 -1.32
C VAL A 219 -0.48 -17.63 -0.42
N SER A 220 0.15 -17.82 0.74
CA SER A 220 -0.28 -18.74 1.78
C SER A 220 -0.82 -17.97 2.98
N LEU A 221 -2.10 -18.21 3.29
CA LEU A 221 -2.83 -17.56 4.37
C LEU A 221 -3.21 -18.59 5.45
N PRO A 222 -2.98 -18.33 6.75
CA PRO A 222 -3.71 -19.02 7.82
C PRO A 222 -5.21 -18.68 7.71
N THR A 223 -6.08 -19.59 8.14
CA THR A 223 -7.54 -19.37 8.13
C THR A 223 -8.29 -20.37 9.03
N ARG A 224 -9.53 -20.05 9.38
CA ARG A 224 -10.54 -21.01 9.88
C ARG A 224 -11.63 -21.34 8.85
N LEU A 225 -11.69 -20.61 7.73
CA LEU A 225 -12.73 -20.80 6.72
C LEU A 225 -12.50 -22.12 5.96
N PRO A 226 -13.52 -22.98 5.78
CA PRO A 226 -13.35 -24.30 5.15
C PRO A 226 -12.94 -24.24 3.67
N ARG A 227 -12.26 -25.30 3.19
CA ARG A 227 -11.79 -25.42 1.79
C ARG A 227 -12.87 -25.11 0.74
N SER A 228 -14.10 -25.57 0.93
CA SER A 228 -15.19 -25.34 -0.04
C SER A 228 -15.54 -23.86 -0.17
N GLN A 229 -15.63 -23.13 0.94
CA GLN A 229 -15.90 -21.69 0.94
C GLN A 229 -14.73 -20.89 0.35
N TRP A 230 -13.50 -21.36 0.53
CA TRP A 230 -12.34 -20.82 -0.20
C TRP A 230 -12.40 -21.09 -1.72
N GLN A 231 -13.01 -22.19 -2.17
CA GLN A 231 -13.28 -22.38 -3.61
C GLN A 231 -14.39 -21.46 -4.09
N ASP A 232 -15.51 -21.38 -3.37
CA ASP A 232 -16.64 -20.51 -3.70
C ASP A 232 -16.20 -19.03 -3.86
N LEU A 233 -15.32 -18.53 -2.97
CA LEU A 233 -14.76 -17.17 -3.02
C LEU A 233 -13.74 -16.94 -4.15
N LEU A 234 -13.05 -17.97 -4.62
CA LEU A 234 -11.98 -17.85 -5.61
C LEU A 234 -12.42 -18.19 -7.04
N ASP A 235 -13.41 -19.07 -7.22
CA ASP A 235 -13.94 -19.42 -8.54
C ASP A 235 -14.65 -18.22 -9.22
N GLU A 236 -15.06 -17.20 -8.43
CA GLU A 236 -15.52 -15.91 -8.94
C GLU A 236 -14.38 -14.97 -9.42
N ARG A 237 -13.11 -15.26 -9.11
CA ARG A 237 -11.97 -14.36 -9.31
C ARG A 237 -11.06 -14.83 -10.44
N GLY A 238 -11.27 -14.31 -11.65
CA GLY A 238 -10.59 -14.75 -12.89
C GLY A 238 -9.06 -14.59 -12.98
N TYR A 239 -8.39 -14.22 -11.88
CA TYR A 239 -6.93 -14.08 -11.76
C TYR A 239 -6.35 -14.83 -10.54
N ALA A 240 -7.18 -15.47 -9.71
CA ALA A 240 -6.77 -16.13 -8.48
C ALA A 240 -7.39 -17.53 -8.39
N ARG A 241 -6.62 -18.54 -7.96
CA ARG A 241 -7.11 -19.93 -7.86
C ARG A 241 -6.55 -20.67 -6.66
N LEU A 242 -7.38 -21.51 -6.05
CA LEU A 242 -6.94 -22.42 -4.98
C LEU A 242 -5.93 -23.44 -5.54
N LEU A 243 -4.70 -23.43 -5.02
CA LEU A 243 -3.75 -24.52 -5.24
C LEU A 243 -3.99 -25.65 -4.25
N ASP A 244 -4.08 -25.31 -2.96
CA ASP A 244 -4.10 -26.29 -1.89
C ASP A 244 -4.71 -25.74 -0.58
N TYR A 245 -5.09 -26.64 0.30
CA TYR A 245 -5.62 -26.36 1.62
C TYR A 245 -5.14 -27.45 2.58
N ASP A 246 -4.30 -27.07 3.52
CA ASP A 246 -3.78 -27.89 4.62
C ASP A 246 -4.72 -27.74 5.83
N ASP A 247 -5.30 -28.84 6.30
CA ASP A 247 -6.25 -28.85 7.44
C ASP A 247 -5.59 -29.33 8.74
N SER A 248 -4.31 -28.98 8.92
CA SER A 248 -3.52 -29.36 10.10
C SER A 248 -4.13 -28.84 11.42
N PRO A 249 -4.20 -29.67 12.49
CA PRO A 249 -4.84 -29.30 13.74
C PRO A 249 -4.28 -28.02 14.39
N GLY A 250 -5.15 -27.02 14.54
CA GLY A 250 -4.88 -25.77 15.25
C GLY A 250 -5.15 -24.52 14.41
N THR A 251 -4.74 -24.50 13.14
CA THR A 251 -5.09 -23.46 12.16
C THR A 251 -4.79 -23.98 10.76
N SER A 252 -5.84 -24.18 9.98
CA SER A 252 -5.74 -24.59 8.59
C SER A 252 -5.06 -23.50 7.75
N ARG A 253 -4.43 -23.88 6.64
CA ARG A 253 -3.73 -22.95 5.74
C ARG A 253 -4.20 -23.13 4.30
N VAL A 254 -4.66 -22.04 3.70
CA VAL A 254 -4.97 -21.99 2.26
C VAL A 254 -3.72 -21.55 1.48
N ARG A 255 -3.54 -22.09 0.27
CA ARG A 255 -2.52 -21.65 -0.70
C ARG A 255 -3.19 -21.27 -2.00
N VAL A 256 -3.07 -20.01 -2.39
CA VAL A 256 -3.74 -19.40 -3.55
C VAL A 256 -2.68 -18.95 -4.55
N HIS A 257 -2.83 -19.34 -5.82
CA HIS A 257 -2.03 -18.78 -6.90
C HIS A 257 -2.67 -17.50 -7.42
N ILE A 258 -1.86 -16.49 -7.69
CA ILE A 258 -2.24 -15.20 -8.27
C ILE A 258 -1.55 -15.07 -9.63
N ASP A 259 -2.30 -14.83 -10.68
CA ASP A 259 -1.77 -14.70 -12.04
C ASP A 259 -0.98 -13.39 -12.24
N GLY A 260 0.00 -13.44 -13.16
CA GLY A 260 0.94 -12.34 -13.40
C GLY A 260 0.30 -11.03 -13.87
N GLY A 261 0.86 -9.91 -13.43
CA GLY A 261 0.33 -8.55 -13.69
C GLY A 261 -0.76 -8.09 -12.72
N THR A 262 -1.27 -8.97 -11.86
CA THR A 262 -2.20 -8.61 -10.77
C THR A 262 -1.52 -7.67 -9.78
N ARG A 263 -2.25 -6.68 -9.23
CA ARG A 263 -1.73 -5.87 -8.10
C ARG A 263 -1.92 -6.60 -6.79
N LEU A 264 -0.87 -6.63 -5.97
CA LEU A 264 -0.85 -7.33 -4.69
C LEU A 264 -0.36 -6.35 -3.62
N ALA A 265 -1.19 -6.11 -2.59
CA ALA A 265 -0.89 -5.19 -1.50
C ALA A 265 -1.20 -5.83 -0.14
N ALA A 266 -0.48 -5.39 0.89
CA ALA A 266 -0.72 -5.75 2.28
C ALA A 266 -0.76 -4.49 3.15
N ALA A 267 -1.63 -4.45 4.16
CA ALA A 267 -1.73 -3.33 5.10
C ALA A 267 -1.90 -3.84 6.52
N LYS A 268 -0.96 -3.49 7.41
CA LYS A 268 -0.99 -3.80 8.84
C LYS A 268 -1.93 -2.82 9.55
N VAL A 269 -2.93 -3.34 10.24
CA VAL A 269 -3.89 -2.57 11.03
C VAL A 269 -3.85 -3.07 12.46
N SER A 270 -3.38 -2.24 13.38
CA SER A 270 -3.46 -2.56 14.81
C SER A 270 -4.92 -2.51 15.27
N VAL A 271 -5.26 -3.39 16.21
CA VAL A 271 -6.58 -3.51 16.84
C VAL A 271 -6.38 -3.61 18.35
N GLY A 272 -6.73 -2.55 19.09
CA GLY A 272 -6.48 -2.46 20.54
C GLY A 272 -6.29 -1.03 21.04
N GLU A 273 -5.72 -0.86 22.23
CA GLU A 273 -5.25 0.45 22.73
C GLU A 273 -3.72 0.50 22.77
N GLY A 274 -3.10 1.04 21.72
CA GLY A 274 -1.65 1.24 21.66
C GLY A 274 -1.07 1.13 20.24
N THR A 275 0.22 1.38 20.13
CA THR A 275 1.04 1.12 18.93
C THR A 275 2.06 -0.01 19.14
N ASP A 276 2.21 -0.48 20.38
CA ASP A 276 2.88 -1.74 20.68
C ASP A 276 1.92 -2.86 20.25
N ASP A 277 2.20 -3.47 19.09
CA ASP A 277 1.31 -4.44 18.47
C ASP A 277 1.77 -5.91 18.63
N GLY A 278 2.74 -6.11 19.53
CA GLY A 278 3.18 -7.43 20.04
C GLY A 278 3.93 -8.30 19.02
N PHE A 279 4.33 -7.74 17.88
CA PHE A 279 5.09 -8.44 16.84
C PHE A 279 6.55 -7.96 16.85
N ASP A 280 7.49 -8.89 17.00
CA ASP A 280 8.89 -8.64 16.63
C ASP A 280 8.93 -8.30 15.13
N LEU A 281 9.29 -7.06 14.79
CA LEU A 281 9.47 -6.63 13.41
C LEU A 281 10.80 -7.18 12.91
N GLU A 282 10.79 -7.91 11.81
CA GLU A 282 12.00 -8.51 11.24
C GLU A 282 12.75 -7.46 10.41
N PRO A 283 13.93 -6.97 10.85
CA PRO A 283 14.66 -5.95 10.09
C PRO A 283 15.13 -6.49 8.74
N SER A 284 14.99 -5.65 7.72
CA SER A 284 15.54 -5.84 6.38
C SER A 284 16.31 -4.59 5.96
N LEU A 285 17.20 -4.74 4.98
CA LEU A 285 18.01 -3.64 4.46
C LEU A 285 17.54 -3.21 3.07
N THR A 286 17.66 -1.91 2.82
CA THR A 286 17.49 -1.32 1.50
C THR A 286 18.57 -0.26 1.25
N ASN A 287 19.12 -0.24 0.04
CA ASN A 287 20.05 0.78 -0.39
C ASN A 287 19.38 2.18 -0.46
N VAL A 288 20.08 3.21 0.02
CA VAL A 288 19.71 4.62 -0.18
C VAL A 288 20.70 5.30 -1.14
N THR A 289 21.98 4.96 -1.03
CA THR A 289 22.96 5.17 -2.11
C THR A 289 22.70 4.17 -3.25
N SER A 290 23.04 4.51 -4.49
CA SER A 290 23.03 3.53 -5.60
C SER A 290 24.08 2.43 -5.35
N HIS A 291 23.81 1.20 -5.80
CA HIS A 291 24.76 0.07 -5.66
C HIS A 291 26.11 0.28 -6.36
N ALA A 292 26.20 1.20 -7.31
CA ALA A 292 27.45 1.62 -7.94
C ALA A 292 27.51 3.16 -7.99
N PRO A 293 27.92 3.83 -6.89
CA PRO A 293 28.03 5.28 -6.85
C PRO A 293 29.34 5.74 -7.50
N ALA A 294 29.34 6.95 -8.06
CA ALA A 294 30.57 7.56 -8.56
C ALA A 294 31.51 7.93 -7.40
N VAL A 295 32.81 7.72 -7.62
CA VAL A 295 33.92 8.04 -6.72
C VAL A 295 35.06 8.70 -7.49
N ASP A 296 35.75 9.62 -6.85
CA ASP A 296 37.02 10.21 -7.32
C ASP A 296 38.21 9.33 -6.89
N PRO A 297 39.40 9.42 -7.51
CA PRO A 297 40.53 8.51 -7.23
C PRO A 297 40.88 8.39 -5.74
N ASP A 298 41.09 9.53 -5.08
CA ASP A 298 41.35 9.63 -3.63
C ASP A 298 40.07 9.94 -2.82
N GLY A 299 38.90 9.85 -3.44
CA GLY A 299 37.64 10.36 -2.91
C GLY A 299 37.04 9.47 -1.82
N GLU A 300 36.86 10.03 -0.61
CA GLU A 300 36.01 9.40 0.40
C GLU A 300 34.56 9.32 -0.08
N ARG A 301 33.89 8.22 0.24
CA ARG A 301 32.53 7.94 -0.21
C ARG A 301 31.66 7.44 0.94
N THR A 302 30.63 8.21 1.26
CA THR A 302 29.53 7.71 2.11
C THR A 302 28.65 6.74 1.30
N VAL A 303 28.47 5.53 1.85
CA VAL A 303 27.37 4.63 1.51
C VAL A 303 26.30 4.70 2.58
N VAL A 304 25.03 4.70 2.17
CA VAL A 304 23.87 4.85 3.04
C VAL A 304 22.88 3.73 2.78
N VAL A 305 22.49 3.03 3.83
CA VAL A 305 21.41 2.05 3.86
C VAL A 305 20.23 2.58 4.67
N ARG A 306 19.07 1.95 4.53
CA ARG A 306 17.94 2.09 5.43
C ARG A 306 17.50 0.72 5.95
N ALA A 307 17.51 0.56 7.26
CA ALA A 307 16.82 -0.51 7.96
C ALA A 307 15.30 -0.28 7.90
N VAL A 308 14.57 -1.29 7.47
CA VAL A 308 13.11 -1.24 7.30
C VAL A 308 12.44 -2.50 7.85
N ASP A 309 11.17 -2.35 8.26
CA ASP A 309 10.28 -3.45 8.58
C ASP A 309 9.84 -4.20 7.31
N GLU A 310 9.08 -5.28 7.49
CA GLU A 310 8.60 -6.10 6.38
C GLU A 310 7.62 -5.35 5.44
N PHE A 311 7.11 -4.18 5.84
CA PHE A 311 6.28 -3.31 5.01
C PHE A 311 7.06 -2.17 4.31
N GLY A 312 8.35 -1.98 4.63
CA GLY A 312 9.16 -0.86 4.14
C GLY A 312 9.08 0.41 5.02
N GLY A 313 8.47 0.34 6.20
CA GLY A 313 8.52 1.38 7.22
C GLY A 313 9.91 1.45 7.86
N PRO A 314 10.41 2.64 8.26
CA PRO A 314 11.76 2.78 8.83
C PRO A 314 11.86 2.19 10.25
N LEU A 315 12.93 1.42 10.50
CA LEU A 315 13.27 0.92 11.84
C LEU A 315 14.46 1.68 12.41
N ARG A 316 14.30 2.28 13.59
CA ARG A 316 15.40 2.87 14.38
C ARG A 316 16.05 1.83 15.30
N ASP A 317 17.17 2.19 15.91
CA ASP A 317 17.90 1.41 16.92
C ASP A 317 18.40 0.03 16.41
N VAL A 318 18.46 -0.19 15.08
CA VAL A 318 18.91 -1.45 14.48
C VAL A 318 20.43 -1.46 14.33
N GLY A 319 21.11 -2.40 14.98
CA GLY A 319 22.58 -2.55 14.94
C GLY A 319 23.11 -3.04 13.59
N LEU A 320 24.13 -2.36 13.07
CA LEU A 320 24.64 -2.51 11.71
C LEU A 320 26.17 -2.58 11.67
N GLU A 321 26.69 -3.59 10.97
CA GLU A 321 28.11 -3.74 10.67
C GLU A 321 28.37 -3.45 9.18
N ALA A 322 29.56 -2.97 8.85
CA ALA A 322 30.01 -2.86 7.47
C ALA A 322 31.41 -3.47 7.30
N THR A 323 31.63 -4.03 6.13
CA THR A 323 32.89 -4.69 5.73
C THR A 323 33.29 -4.20 4.34
N THR A 324 34.57 -4.29 4.02
CA THR A 324 35.13 -3.91 2.71
C THR A 324 36.14 -4.97 2.26
N ASN A 325 36.28 -5.15 0.95
CA ASN A 325 37.38 -5.92 0.36
C ASN A 325 38.57 -5.05 -0.10
N GLY A 326 38.47 -3.73 0.05
CA GLY A 326 39.49 -2.76 -0.33
C GLY A 326 40.59 -2.56 0.73
N SER A 327 41.62 -1.81 0.34
CA SER A 327 42.85 -1.55 1.09
C SER A 327 42.79 -0.33 2.01
N GLY A 328 41.86 0.59 1.74
CA GLY A 328 41.60 1.79 2.55
C GLY A 328 40.84 1.56 3.85
N THR A 329 40.34 2.66 4.44
CA THR A 329 39.66 2.67 5.73
C THR A 329 38.15 2.78 5.58
N LEU A 330 37.41 1.93 6.31
CA LEU A 330 35.96 1.97 6.42
C LEU A 330 35.57 2.41 7.84
N GLU A 331 34.98 3.60 7.98
CA GLU A 331 34.55 4.15 9.27
C GLU A 331 33.02 4.25 9.36
N PRO A 332 32.39 3.78 10.45
CA PRO A 332 30.95 3.96 10.67
C PRO A 332 30.65 5.40 11.07
N ALA A 333 29.88 6.12 10.25
CA ALA A 333 29.30 7.40 10.67
C ALA A 333 28.07 7.18 11.58
N SER A 334 27.41 6.01 11.47
CA SER A 334 26.52 5.47 12.51
C SER A 334 26.56 3.94 12.53
N THR A 335 26.59 3.35 13.72
CA THR A 335 26.54 1.89 13.95
C THR A 335 25.12 1.36 14.16
N GLU A 336 24.16 2.26 14.31
CA GLU A 336 22.74 1.98 14.52
C GLU A 336 21.91 2.85 13.55
N SER A 337 20.68 2.46 13.26
CA SER A 337 19.75 3.23 12.44
C SER A 337 19.04 4.36 13.21
N GLY A 338 18.92 5.53 12.59
CA GLY A 338 18.18 6.67 13.17
C GLY A 338 16.67 6.59 13.01
N ASP A 339 15.93 7.62 13.46
CA ASP A 339 14.46 7.71 13.39
C ASP A 339 13.87 7.58 11.96
N ASP A 340 14.65 7.86 10.91
CA ASP A 340 14.25 7.68 9.52
C ASP A 340 14.71 6.33 8.91
N GLY A 341 15.23 5.45 9.77
CA GLY A 341 15.75 4.12 9.45
C GLY A 341 17.15 4.13 8.84
N LYS A 342 17.78 5.27 8.57
CA LYS A 342 19.06 5.31 7.87
C LYS A 342 20.24 5.03 8.79
N ALA A 343 21.27 4.40 8.21
CA ALA A 343 22.62 4.38 8.74
C ALA A 343 23.65 4.60 7.62
N SER A 344 24.86 5.02 7.98
CA SER A 344 25.87 5.42 6.99
C SER A 344 27.29 5.07 7.39
N PHE A 345 28.08 4.69 6.40
CA PHE A 345 29.48 4.29 6.52
C PHE A 345 30.29 5.06 5.48
N VAL A 346 31.45 5.57 5.88
CA VAL A 346 32.36 6.32 5.01
C VAL A 346 33.52 5.40 4.64
N TYR A 347 33.75 5.22 3.34
CA TYR A 347 34.92 4.53 2.84
C TYR A 347 35.92 5.53 2.24
N THR A 348 37.15 5.51 2.73
CA THR A 348 38.26 6.30 2.18
C THR A 348 39.23 5.34 1.51
N PRO A 349 39.56 5.51 0.21
CA PRO A 349 40.37 4.55 -0.53
C PRO A 349 41.82 4.49 -0.02
N GLY A 350 42.44 3.32 -0.17
CA GLY A 350 43.88 3.13 -0.03
C GLY A 350 44.55 3.02 -1.40
N GLY A 351 45.87 3.20 -1.45
CA GLY A 351 46.63 3.19 -2.71
C GLY A 351 46.67 1.83 -3.45
N ASP A 352 46.12 0.77 -2.86
CA ASP A 352 45.91 -0.53 -3.51
C ASP A 352 44.47 -0.67 -4.07
N ASP A 353 43.58 0.29 -3.87
CA ASP A 353 42.23 0.30 -4.49
C ASP A 353 42.26 0.91 -5.90
N ASP A 354 43.41 1.46 -6.28
CA ASP A 354 43.67 2.14 -7.53
C ASP A 354 43.32 1.28 -8.76
N GLY A 355 42.43 1.79 -9.61
CA GLY A 355 41.92 1.08 -10.78
C GLY A 355 41.04 -0.15 -10.48
N ARG A 356 40.55 -0.33 -9.24
CA ARG A 356 39.75 -1.50 -8.81
C ARG A 356 38.32 -1.11 -8.40
N THR A 357 37.41 -2.08 -8.49
CA THR A 357 36.10 -1.98 -7.84
C THR A 357 36.19 -2.51 -6.40
N VAL A 358 36.09 -1.61 -5.43
CA VAL A 358 35.98 -1.95 -4.00
C VAL A 358 34.53 -2.29 -3.68
N GLY A 359 34.29 -3.47 -3.11
CA GLY A 359 33.01 -3.88 -2.57
C GLY A 359 32.91 -3.50 -1.10
N VAL A 360 31.99 -2.59 -0.75
CA VAL A 360 31.58 -2.30 0.62
C VAL A 360 30.25 -3.00 0.89
N THR A 361 30.23 -3.95 1.83
CA THR A 361 29.03 -4.71 2.21
C THR A 361 28.57 -4.31 3.60
N VAL A 362 27.37 -3.74 3.69
CA VAL A 362 26.70 -3.37 4.94
C VAL A 362 25.68 -4.45 5.30
N ALA A 363 25.65 -4.89 6.55
CA ALA A 363 24.80 -5.97 7.03
C ALA A 363 24.21 -5.69 8.41
N LEU A 364 23.13 -6.40 8.77
CA LEU A 364 22.68 -6.46 10.16
C LEU A 364 23.76 -7.11 11.03
N ALA A 365 24.03 -6.55 12.21
CA ALA A 365 25.09 -7.04 13.09
C ALA A 365 24.89 -8.51 13.50
N ASP A 366 23.66 -8.89 13.87
CA ASP A 366 23.31 -10.26 14.26
C ASP A 366 22.98 -11.19 13.07
N GLU A 367 22.67 -10.64 11.88
CA GLU A 367 22.21 -11.40 10.71
C GLU A 367 22.96 -11.01 9.42
N ARG A 368 24.22 -11.44 9.30
CA ARG A 368 25.08 -11.16 8.13
C ARG A 368 24.57 -11.65 6.76
N ASN A 369 23.53 -12.49 6.73
CA ASN A 369 22.85 -12.89 5.49
C ASN A 369 21.89 -11.81 4.94
N ARG A 370 21.47 -10.83 5.76
CA ARG A 370 20.71 -9.65 5.32
C ARG A 370 21.69 -8.49 5.11
N SER A 371 22.14 -8.31 3.87
CA SER A 371 23.18 -7.34 3.52
C SER A 371 22.95 -6.67 2.17
N GLU A 372 23.49 -5.45 2.03
CA GLU A 372 23.52 -4.63 0.81
C GLU A 372 24.98 -4.39 0.42
N THR A 373 25.35 -4.60 -0.84
CA THR A 373 26.74 -4.49 -1.33
C THR A 373 26.88 -3.40 -2.39
N PHE A 374 27.79 -2.47 -2.13
CA PHE A 374 28.09 -1.31 -2.97
C PHE A 374 29.44 -1.49 -3.68
N GLY A 375 29.45 -1.42 -5.01
CA GLY A 375 30.66 -1.44 -5.83
C GLY A 375 31.19 -0.03 -6.11
N LEU A 376 32.18 0.39 -5.34
CA LEU A 376 32.89 1.67 -5.50
C LEU A 376 33.98 1.50 -6.55
N ASN A 377 33.78 2.02 -7.76
CA ASN A 377 34.73 1.82 -8.87
C ASN A 377 35.78 2.93 -8.92
N TYR A 378 36.88 2.75 -8.20
CA TYR A 378 37.99 3.69 -8.19
C TYR A 378 38.77 3.63 -9.52
N PRO A 379 38.98 4.78 -10.20
CA PRO A 379 39.84 4.84 -11.40
C PRO A 379 41.32 4.66 -11.01
N ALA A 380 42.20 4.52 -12.00
CA ALA A 380 43.64 4.45 -11.78
C ALA A 380 44.30 5.85 -11.71
N ASP A 381 45.33 5.97 -10.89
CA ASP A 381 46.26 7.08 -10.79
C ASP A 381 47.62 6.68 -11.37
N ASP A 382 47.84 7.08 -12.63
CA ASP A 382 49.02 6.74 -13.41
C ASP A 382 50.27 7.51 -12.91
N GLY A 383 50.78 7.13 -11.73
CA GLY A 383 51.75 7.84 -10.88
C GLY A 383 53.13 8.16 -11.47
N ASN A 384 53.33 8.02 -12.77
CA ASN A 384 54.40 8.69 -13.51
C ASN A 384 54.03 8.93 -15.00
N SER A 385 53.32 10.02 -15.29
CA SER A 385 53.56 10.73 -16.54
C SER A 385 53.30 12.24 -16.43
N THR A 386 54.28 13.05 -16.81
CA THR A 386 54.08 14.46 -17.19
C THR A 386 53.70 14.57 -18.68
N ASN A 387 52.94 13.61 -19.22
CA ASN A 387 52.59 13.61 -20.66
C ASN A 387 51.34 12.82 -21.09
N GLU A 388 50.80 11.85 -20.34
CA GLU A 388 49.64 11.04 -20.77
C GLU A 388 48.37 11.28 -19.95
N THR A 389 48.48 11.64 -18.66
CA THR A 389 47.32 11.82 -17.76
C THR A 389 46.37 12.96 -18.18
N SER A 390 46.85 13.95 -18.96
CA SER A 390 45.99 14.98 -19.56
C SER A 390 45.30 14.54 -20.86
N ALA A 391 45.86 13.58 -21.60
CA ALA A 391 45.35 13.21 -22.93
C ALA A 391 43.99 12.51 -22.86
N ASN A 392 43.76 11.68 -21.84
CA ASN A 392 42.50 10.97 -21.64
C ASN A 392 41.47 11.75 -20.80
N ARG A 393 41.90 12.77 -20.05
CA ARG A 393 41.01 13.58 -19.18
C ARG A 393 40.66 14.96 -19.75
N ALA A 394 41.42 15.48 -20.72
CA ALA A 394 41.07 16.72 -21.40
C ALA A 394 39.73 16.59 -22.16
N PRO A 395 38.86 17.61 -22.13
CA PRO A 395 37.69 17.66 -23.02
C PRO A 395 38.14 17.58 -24.48
N LEU A 396 37.23 17.15 -25.36
CA LEU A 396 37.45 17.22 -26.80
C LEU A 396 36.80 18.47 -27.39
N ASP A 397 37.56 19.20 -28.22
CA ASP A 397 37.06 20.33 -29.00
C ASP A 397 35.86 19.91 -29.85
N ALA A 398 34.68 20.37 -29.42
CA ALA A 398 33.40 20.06 -30.03
C ALA A 398 32.70 21.33 -30.49
N ASN A 399 32.37 21.42 -31.78
CA ASN A 399 31.57 22.50 -32.32
C ASN A 399 30.08 22.13 -32.31
N LEU A 400 29.25 22.96 -31.68
CA LEU A 400 27.79 22.79 -31.72
C LEU A 400 27.29 23.20 -33.12
N THR A 401 26.82 22.24 -33.91
CA THR A 401 26.52 22.46 -35.35
C THR A 401 25.05 22.69 -35.66
N SER A 402 24.13 22.38 -34.73
CA SER A 402 22.72 22.75 -34.88
C SER A 402 21.93 22.73 -33.57
N THR A 403 21.37 23.88 -33.20
CA THR A 403 20.29 24.05 -32.20
C THR A 403 18.90 24.02 -32.86
N GLY A 404 18.75 23.25 -33.94
CA GLY A 404 17.55 23.22 -34.79
C GLY A 404 16.34 22.55 -34.13
N THR A 405 15.59 23.33 -33.33
CA THR A 405 14.43 22.97 -32.49
C THR A 405 14.76 22.12 -31.24
N VAL A 406 14.00 22.37 -30.16
CA VAL A 406 14.18 21.94 -28.74
C VAL A 406 14.30 20.43 -28.47
N ASN A 407 14.34 19.59 -29.50
CA ASN A 407 14.35 18.12 -29.39
C ASN A 407 15.57 17.48 -30.10
N ARG A 408 16.62 18.26 -30.41
CA ARG A 408 17.82 17.78 -31.10
C ARG A 408 19.09 18.49 -30.63
N LEU A 409 20.11 17.70 -30.27
CA LEU A 409 21.47 18.16 -29.98
C LEU A 409 22.41 17.55 -31.03
N ALA A 410 23.12 18.40 -31.78
CA ALA A 410 24.12 17.99 -32.75
C ALA A 410 25.45 18.70 -32.49
N LEU A 411 26.47 17.92 -32.16
CA LEU A 411 27.83 18.39 -31.88
C LEU A 411 28.82 17.62 -32.76
N GLU A 412 29.79 18.33 -33.31
CA GLU A 412 30.81 17.78 -34.20
C GLU A 412 32.17 17.85 -33.49
N VAL A 413 32.75 16.68 -33.23
CA VAL A 413 34.02 16.55 -32.51
C VAL A 413 35.13 16.41 -33.54
N ARG A 414 36.06 17.39 -33.59
CA ARG A 414 37.04 17.53 -34.69
C ARG A 414 38.52 17.33 -34.31
N PRO A 415 38.93 16.17 -33.75
CA PRO A 415 40.34 15.79 -33.68
C PRO A 415 40.75 15.06 -34.98
N PRO A 416 41.97 15.27 -35.50
CA PRO A 416 42.35 14.77 -36.84
C PRO A 416 42.64 13.27 -36.95
N SER A 417 42.44 12.47 -35.89
CA SER A 417 42.85 11.05 -35.86
C SER A 417 42.23 10.15 -34.78
N LEU A 418 41.07 10.49 -34.18
CA LEU A 418 40.48 9.67 -33.11
C LEU A 418 39.41 8.70 -33.63
N ALA A 419 39.71 7.40 -33.59
CA ALA A 419 38.74 6.36 -33.84
C ALA A 419 37.82 6.19 -32.62
N VAL A 420 36.54 6.51 -32.77
CA VAL A 420 35.51 6.29 -31.74
C VAL A 420 34.98 4.86 -31.83
N ALA A 421 34.87 4.16 -30.70
CA ALA A 421 34.34 2.79 -30.58
C ALA A 421 33.05 2.70 -29.73
N GLY A 422 32.62 3.80 -29.11
CA GLY A 422 31.35 3.88 -28.37
C GLY A 422 31.13 5.26 -27.76
N PHE A 423 30.06 5.42 -26.97
CA PHE A 423 29.85 6.60 -26.13
C PHE A 423 28.89 6.29 -24.97
N SER A 424 28.83 7.17 -23.98
CA SER A 424 27.78 7.23 -22.96
C SER A 424 27.43 8.69 -22.67
N VAL A 425 26.25 8.94 -22.09
CA VAL A 425 25.83 10.30 -21.70
C VAL A 425 25.44 10.29 -20.22
N VAL A 426 25.66 11.42 -19.56
CA VAL A 426 25.19 11.74 -18.20
C VAL A 426 24.50 13.10 -18.26
N THR A 427 23.43 13.31 -17.48
CA THR A 427 22.95 14.65 -17.17
C THR A 427 23.02 14.90 -15.66
N LYS A 428 23.25 16.16 -15.30
CA LYS A 428 23.23 16.71 -13.94
C LYS A 428 22.63 18.13 -14.01
N GLY A 429 22.75 18.92 -12.93
CA GLY A 429 22.27 20.30 -12.91
C GLY A 429 20.78 20.40 -13.24
N ASP A 430 20.40 21.38 -14.07
CA ASP A 430 19.01 21.57 -14.48
C ASP A 430 18.52 20.44 -15.40
N ALA A 431 19.43 19.80 -16.15
CA ALA A 431 19.13 18.63 -16.98
C ALA A 431 18.96 17.32 -16.18
N ALA A 432 19.13 17.31 -14.85
CA ALA A 432 18.85 16.14 -14.01
C ALA A 432 17.34 15.80 -13.97
N ALA A 433 16.44 16.78 -14.13
CA ALA A 433 14.99 16.59 -13.96
C ALA A 433 14.28 15.87 -15.15
N LEU A 434 15.03 15.40 -16.15
CA LEU A 434 14.52 14.96 -17.45
C LEU A 434 13.97 13.52 -17.45
N ASN A 435 12.65 13.40 -17.28
CA ASN A 435 11.97 12.12 -17.05
C ASN A 435 11.34 11.46 -18.31
N GLY A 436 11.81 11.75 -19.53
CA GLY A 436 11.40 10.97 -20.72
C GLY A 436 11.60 11.62 -22.10
N THR A 437 11.35 10.82 -23.14
CA THR A 437 11.58 11.14 -24.56
C THR A 437 10.28 11.01 -25.38
N SER A 438 10.06 11.86 -26.39
CA SER A 438 8.80 11.91 -27.17
C SER A 438 8.69 10.85 -28.28
N GLY A 439 9.79 10.15 -28.57
CA GLY A 439 9.85 9.11 -29.58
C GLY A 439 11.16 8.33 -29.46
N PRO A 440 11.46 7.42 -30.42
CA PRO A 440 12.67 6.63 -30.38
C PRO A 440 13.91 7.51 -30.61
N ASN A 441 14.86 7.42 -29.68
CA ASN A 441 16.06 8.24 -29.68
C ASN A 441 17.01 7.80 -30.80
N ARG A 442 17.12 8.61 -31.87
CA ARG A 442 18.06 8.33 -32.96
C ARG A 442 19.41 8.96 -32.67
N PHE A 443 20.41 8.10 -32.58
CA PHE A 443 21.83 8.49 -32.61
C PHE A 443 22.35 8.35 -34.05
N ARG A 444 23.14 9.33 -34.51
CA ARG A 444 23.95 9.23 -35.73
C ARG A 444 25.40 9.52 -35.34
N ILE A 445 26.30 8.64 -35.76
CA ILE A 445 27.74 8.92 -35.90
C ILE A 445 28.05 8.84 -37.39
N ALA A 446 28.76 9.84 -37.89
CA ALA A 446 29.16 9.93 -39.28
C ALA A 446 30.49 10.68 -39.41
N ASP A 447 31.30 10.27 -40.37
CA ASP A 447 32.41 11.09 -40.84
C ASP A 447 31.85 12.38 -41.44
N SER A 448 32.54 13.51 -41.23
CA SER A 448 32.19 14.81 -41.79
C SER A 448 32.04 14.79 -43.32
N THR A 449 32.77 13.92 -44.00
CA THR A 449 32.70 13.71 -45.46
C THR A 449 31.51 12.82 -45.89
N ALA A 450 31.01 11.95 -45.01
CA ALA A 450 29.92 11.00 -45.28
C ALA A 450 28.51 11.57 -44.97
N ILE A 451 28.34 12.88 -45.19
CA ILE A 451 27.06 13.58 -45.03
C ILE A 451 26.28 13.66 -46.34
N GLU A 452 26.96 13.66 -47.49
CA GLU A 452 26.33 13.58 -48.82
C GLU A 452 25.89 12.14 -49.19
N ASP A 453 24.90 12.06 -50.08
CA ASP A 453 23.99 10.91 -50.22
C ASP A 453 24.61 9.75 -51.04
N VAL A 454 25.10 8.71 -50.37
CA VAL A 454 25.62 7.47 -51.01
C VAL A 454 25.06 6.20 -50.35
N SER A 455 24.54 5.31 -51.19
CA SER A 455 24.04 3.99 -50.79
C SER A 455 25.16 2.95 -50.76
N GLY A 456 25.56 2.51 -49.55
CA GLY A 456 26.58 1.48 -49.35
C GLY A 456 27.04 1.47 -47.89
N ASP A 457 28.18 2.12 -47.64
CA ASP A 457 28.73 2.33 -46.30
C ASP A 457 28.08 3.54 -45.60
N GLY A 458 26.81 3.37 -45.23
CA GLY A 458 26.00 4.45 -44.65
C GLY A 458 26.37 4.80 -43.20
N PRO A 459 26.11 6.05 -42.77
CA PRO A 459 26.35 6.50 -41.39
C PRO A 459 25.50 5.69 -40.41
N LEU A 460 26.10 5.25 -39.30
CA LEU A 460 25.48 4.32 -38.37
C LEU A 460 24.36 5.00 -37.57
N ARG A 461 23.26 4.25 -37.39
CA ARG A 461 21.98 4.75 -36.85
C ARG A 461 21.43 3.80 -35.81
N TYR A 462 21.65 4.10 -34.53
CA TYR A 462 20.94 3.42 -33.44
C TYR A 462 19.59 4.10 -33.19
N ALA A 463 18.60 3.34 -32.72
CA ALA A 463 17.25 3.82 -32.46
C ALA A 463 16.63 3.08 -31.26
N SER A 464 16.90 3.57 -30.04
CA SER A 464 16.26 3.02 -28.84
C SER A 464 14.80 3.47 -28.75
N ARG A 465 13.91 2.59 -28.30
CA ARG A 465 12.52 2.92 -27.92
C ARG A 465 12.36 3.18 -26.42
N GLU A 466 13.38 2.85 -25.63
CA GLU A 466 13.37 3.02 -24.18
C GLU A 466 13.75 4.48 -23.85
N PRO A 467 13.19 5.06 -22.77
CA PRO A 467 13.60 6.37 -22.30
C PRO A 467 15.08 6.33 -21.88
N ILE A 468 15.86 7.29 -22.38
CA ILE A 468 17.15 7.58 -21.77
C ILE A 468 16.82 8.16 -20.38
N ARG A 469 17.29 7.48 -19.33
CA ARG A 469 17.19 7.95 -17.95
C ARG A 469 18.59 8.30 -17.44
N PHE A 470 18.63 9.35 -16.65
CA PHE A 470 19.79 9.79 -15.91
C PHE A 470 19.43 9.79 -14.42
N ASP A 471 20.43 9.84 -13.54
CA ASP A 471 20.28 9.63 -12.09
C ASP A 471 19.59 8.29 -11.72
N GLY A 472 20.25 7.14 -12.02
CA GLY A 472 19.77 5.86 -11.48
C GLY A 472 20.43 4.58 -12.02
N GLN A 473 20.37 4.31 -13.33
CA GLN A 473 20.99 3.12 -13.95
C GLN A 473 21.33 3.32 -15.44
N ALA A 474 22.15 2.41 -15.98
CA ALA A 474 23.05 2.67 -17.11
C ALA A 474 22.54 2.34 -18.52
N TYR A 475 23.22 2.92 -19.51
CA TYR A 475 23.31 2.38 -20.88
C TYR A 475 24.79 2.30 -21.31
N VAL A 476 25.23 1.10 -21.70
CA VAL A 476 26.48 0.87 -22.44
C VAL A 476 26.09 0.25 -23.78
N PHE A 477 26.52 0.84 -24.90
CA PHE A 477 26.20 0.34 -26.23
C PHE A 477 27.24 -0.71 -26.66
N GLU A 478 26.95 -1.99 -26.43
CA GLU A 478 27.85 -3.13 -26.70
C GLU A 478 28.36 -3.23 -28.15
N ASN A 479 27.64 -2.62 -29.10
CA ASN A 479 28.00 -2.60 -30.51
C ASN A 479 28.10 -1.14 -31.00
N GLY A 480 29.19 -0.47 -30.64
CA GLY A 480 29.57 0.82 -31.19
C GLY A 480 30.07 0.74 -32.64
N PRO A 481 30.49 1.88 -33.23
CA PRO A 481 30.68 1.99 -34.66
C PRO A 481 31.92 1.25 -35.19
N ARG A 482 31.84 0.78 -36.44
CA ARG A 482 33.05 0.53 -37.25
C ARG A 482 33.83 1.83 -37.37
N ARG A 483 35.17 1.73 -37.36
CA ARG A 483 36.13 2.84 -37.45
C ARG A 483 35.59 4.02 -38.29
N VAL A 484 35.50 5.18 -37.66
CA VAL A 484 35.23 6.48 -38.28
C VAL A 484 36.36 7.42 -37.88
N ASP A 485 36.96 8.12 -38.84
CA ASP A 485 38.15 8.95 -38.59
C ASP A 485 37.82 10.41 -38.23
N SER A 486 36.56 10.85 -38.41
CA SER A 486 35.96 12.04 -37.77
C SER A 486 34.54 11.74 -37.26
N SER A 487 34.01 12.48 -36.27
CA SER A 487 32.73 12.12 -35.62
C SER A 487 31.77 13.29 -35.38
N THR A 488 30.77 13.40 -36.26
CA THR A 488 29.54 14.15 -36.00
C THR A 488 28.58 13.30 -35.15
N VAL A 489 28.31 13.72 -33.91
CA VAL A 489 27.37 13.08 -32.99
C VAL A 489 26.06 13.87 -33.00
N SER A 490 24.92 13.21 -33.26
CA SER A 490 23.61 13.84 -33.02
C SER A 490 22.65 12.96 -32.23
N LEU A 491 22.15 13.49 -31.11
CA LEU A 491 21.02 13.00 -30.34
C LEU A 491 19.71 13.63 -30.84
N SER A 492 18.58 12.94 -30.66
CA SER A 492 17.26 13.47 -31.02
C SER A 492 16.12 12.77 -30.28
N ALA A 493 14.98 13.45 -30.15
CA ALA A 493 13.67 12.99 -29.63
C ALA A 493 13.37 13.18 -28.11
N TRP A 494 13.86 14.25 -27.48
CA TRP A 494 13.40 14.67 -26.15
C TRP A 494 11.90 15.06 -26.09
N SER A 495 11.34 15.21 -24.88
CA SER A 495 9.91 15.50 -24.68
C SER A 495 9.50 16.90 -25.15
N THR A 496 8.45 16.99 -25.97
CA THR A 496 7.96 18.26 -26.56
C THR A 496 7.44 19.29 -25.56
N THR A 497 7.29 18.92 -24.28
CA THR A 497 6.78 19.80 -23.22
C THR A 497 7.89 20.36 -22.31
N ASN A 498 9.05 19.67 -22.26
CA ASN A 498 10.16 19.95 -21.34
C ASN A 498 11.52 19.83 -22.06
N GLY A 499 11.60 20.18 -23.35
CA GLY A 499 12.82 20.02 -24.16
C GLY A 499 13.97 20.88 -23.64
N ILE A 500 15.20 20.39 -23.72
CA ILE A 500 16.39 21.09 -23.21
C ILE A 500 16.78 22.23 -24.15
N GLU A 501 17.11 23.40 -23.60
CA GLU A 501 17.81 24.46 -24.33
C GLU A 501 19.32 24.33 -24.07
N VAL A 502 20.10 24.10 -25.12
CA VAL A 502 21.55 23.91 -25.02
C VAL A 502 22.26 25.24 -25.27
N SER A 503 22.87 25.78 -24.23
CA SER A 503 23.55 27.08 -24.23
C SER A 503 24.88 27.03 -24.98
N GLY A 504 25.67 25.97 -24.78
CA GLY A 504 27.00 25.84 -25.38
C GLY A 504 27.77 24.60 -24.95
N VAL A 505 29.00 24.49 -25.47
CA VAL A 505 30.04 23.58 -24.96
C VAL A 505 30.87 24.37 -23.97
N VAL A 506 31.24 23.76 -22.84
CA VAL A 506 31.99 24.40 -21.74
C VAL A 506 33.30 23.65 -21.46
N ASP A 507 34.22 24.28 -20.74
CA ASP A 507 35.58 23.77 -20.56
C ASP A 507 35.74 22.82 -19.34
N SER A 508 34.80 22.84 -18.39
CA SER A 508 34.85 22.06 -17.16
C SER A 508 33.65 21.12 -16.95
N TYR A 509 33.84 20.12 -16.08
CA TYR A 509 32.74 19.26 -15.64
C TYR A 509 31.70 20.04 -14.81
N ASP A 510 32.13 20.98 -13.98
CA ASP A 510 31.26 21.66 -13.01
C ASP A 510 30.26 22.63 -13.64
N GLU A 511 30.62 23.20 -14.80
CA GLU A 511 29.76 24.08 -15.61
C GLU A 511 28.75 23.32 -16.50
N ALA A 512 28.76 21.99 -16.50
CA ALA A 512 27.97 21.19 -17.45
C ALA A 512 26.69 20.58 -16.86
N ASP A 513 25.57 20.77 -17.53
CA ASP A 513 24.33 20.02 -17.29
C ASP A 513 24.32 18.68 -18.03
N ILE A 514 25.05 18.56 -19.15
CA ILE A 514 25.16 17.32 -19.92
C ILE A 514 26.63 16.99 -20.19
N VAL A 515 27.02 15.73 -19.96
CA VAL A 515 28.36 15.23 -20.22
C VAL A 515 28.29 14.03 -21.17
N VAL A 516 28.95 14.12 -22.32
CA VAL A 516 29.04 13.05 -23.30
C VAL A 516 30.45 12.45 -23.26
N TYR A 517 30.58 11.21 -22.79
CA TYR A 517 31.85 10.49 -22.83
C TYR A 517 31.93 9.68 -24.12
N LEU A 518 32.86 10.01 -25.01
CA LEU A 518 33.21 9.17 -26.15
C LEU A 518 34.16 8.06 -25.69
N VAL A 519 33.85 6.81 -26.03
CA VAL A 519 34.77 5.67 -25.87
C VAL A 519 35.58 5.55 -27.16
N LEU A 520 36.91 5.59 -27.09
CA LEU A 520 37.79 5.46 -28.24
C LEU A 520 38.17 4.00 -28.49
N ALA A 521 38.75 3.70 -29.66
CA ALA A 521 39.12 2.35 -30.08
C ALA A 521 40.31 1.74 -29.30
N ASP A 522 41.01 2.54 -28.50
CA ASP A 522 41.99 2.11 -27.49
C ASP A 522 41.35 1.83 -26.12
N GLY A 523 40.05 2.06 -25.96
CA GLY A 523 39.30 1.90 -24.71
C GLY A 523 39.23 3.14 -23.82
N SER A 524 39.98 4.21 -24.14
CA SER A 524 39.96 5.46 -23.37
C SER A 524 38.60 6.17 -23.47
N ARG A 525 38.27 7.00 -22.47
CA ARG A 525 36.98 7.71 -22.39
C ARG A 525 37.21 9.22 -22.31
N ARG A 526 36.85 9.94 -23.37
CA ARG A 526 37.03 11.40 -23.50
C ARG A 526 35.70 12.14 -23.29
N PRO A 527 35.63 13.12 -22.36
CA PRO A 527 34.40 13.89 -22.16
C PRO A 527 34.24 15.02 -23.20
N VAL A 528 32.98 15.40 -23.41
CA VAL A 528 32.53 16.69 -23.94
C VAL A 528 31.51 17.24 -22.95
N TYR A 529 31.74 18.46 -22.46
CA TYR A 529 30.94 19.14 -21.44
C TYR A 529 30.00 20.16 -22.09
N ILE A 530 28.75 20.22 -21.63
CA ILE A 530 27.68 21.00 -22.28
C ILE A 530 26.80 21.67 -21.21
N ASP A 531 26.71 23.00 -21.27
CA ASP A 531 25.76 23.84 -20.53
C ASP A 531 24.39 23.73 -21.21
N ALA A 532 23.35 23.35 -20.45
CA ALA A 532 22.03 23.09 -21.00
C ALA A 532 20.89 23.19 -19.96
N THR A 533 20.21 24.34 -19.95
CA THR A 533 19.08 24.61 -19.06
C THR A 533 17.83 23.80 -19.43
N ALA A 534 17.15 23.25 -18.41
CA ALA A 534 15.76 22.82 -18.56
C ALA A 534 14.82 24.04 -18.44
N PRO A 535 13.90 24.29 -19.40
CA PRO A 535 13.06 25.47 -19.37
C PRO A 535 12.16 25.46 -18.13
N GLU A 536 12.13 26.59 -17.40
CA GLU A 536 11.24 26.76 -16.25
C GLU A 536 9.80 26.36 -16.62
N ARG A 537 9.13 25.65 -15.72
CA ARG A 537 7.67 25.51 -15.82
C ARG A 537 7.07 26.91 -15.77
N ALA A 538 6.60 27.39 -16.93
CA ALA A 538 5.76 28.57 -17.02
C ALA A 538 4.60 28.40 -16.04
N THR A 539 4.70 29.06 -14.88
CA THR A 539 3.72 28.93 -13.81
C THR A 539 2.41 29.48 -14.34
N ALA A 540 1.42 28.59 -14.50
CA ALA A 540 0.12 28.95 -15.02
C ALA A 540 -0.47 30.03 -14.13
N THR A 541 -0.38 31.29 -14.59
CA THR A 541 -0.75 32.46 -13.80
C THR A 541 -2.22 32.31 -13.45
N THR A 542 -2.49 32.01 -12.19
CA THR A 542 -3.85 31.75 -11.71
C THR A 542 -4.53 33.09 -11.55
N GLU A 543 -4.94 33.67 -12.68
CA GLU A 543 -5.64 34.94 -12.74
C GLU A 543 -6.91 34.82 -11.88
N PRO A 544 -7.06 35.62 -10.80
CA PRO A 544 -8.09 35.40 -9.82
C PRO A 544 -9.46 35.76 -10.39
N LEU A 545 -10.22 34.73 -10.79
CA LEU A 545 -11.57 34.85 -11.33
C LEU A 545 -12.51 35.56 -10.35
N THR A 546 -12.59 36.88 -10.48
CA THR A 546 -13.47 37.73 -9.68
C THR A 546 -14.92 37.47 -10.09
N PRO A 547 -15.81 37.05 -9.17
CA PRO A 547 -17.16 36.68 -9.53
C PRO A 547 -18.07 37.92 -9.67
N ALA A 548 -18.74 38.07 -10.83
CA ALA A 548 -20.21 37.98 -10.93
C ALA A 548 -20.83 38.57 -12.23
N ARG A 549 -22.09 38.18 -12.46
CA ARG A 549 -23.21 39.03 -12.95
C ARG A 549 -23.47 39.17 -14.47
N THR A 550 -24.07 38.11 -15.03
CA THR A 550 -25.36 38.11 -15.75
C THR A 550 -25.76 39.32 -16.62
N ALA A 551 -25.69 39.20 -17.97
CA ALA A 551 -26.53 39.99 -18.88
C ALA A 551 -26.78 39.37 -20.29
N ARG A 552 -28.07 39.21 -20.62
CA ARG A 552 -28.76 39.28 -21.94
C ARG A 552 -28.10 38.82 -23.28
N ARG A 553 -28.85 37.98 -24.01
CA ARG A 553 -28.87 37.87 -25.49
C ARG A 553 -29.28 39.18 -26.20
N PRO A 554 -28.78 39.39 -27.42
CA PRO A 554 -29.62 39.45 -28.64
C PRO A 554 -28.99 38.62 -29.79
N SER A 555 -29.45 38.63 -31.06
CA SER A 555 -30.78 38.36 -31.63
C SER A 555 -30.62 38.05 -33.14
N ARG A 556 -31.52 37.23 -33.71
CA ARG A 556 -31.49 36.69 -35.10
C ARG A 556 -31.14 37.68 -36.25
N VAL A 557 -30.45 37.16 -37.27
CA VAL A 557 -30.52 37.60 -38.69
C VAL A 557 -30.84 36.37 -39.58
N ARG A 558 -31.30 36.54 -40.83
CA ARG A 558 -32.12 35.53 -41.56
C ARG A 558 -31.96 35.50 -43.11
N VAL A 559 -31.37 34.40 -43.62
CA VAL A 559 -31.74 33.61 -44.84
C VAL A 559 -32.10 34.32 -46.18
N PRO A 560 -31.38 34.02 -47.28
CA PRO A 560 -31.90 33.20 -48.41
C PRO A 560 -31.14 31.86 -48.56
N ARG A 561 -31.72 30.68 -48.85
CA ARG A 561 -32.46 30.16 -50.05
C ARG A 561 -31.57 30.08 -51.31
N ARG A 562 -31.56 29.02 -52.15
CA ARG A 562 -32.32 27.72 -52.30
C ARG A 562 -31.51 26.82 -53.30
N PRO A 563 -31.89 25.57 -53.70
CA PRO A 563 -32.94 24.62 -53.24
C PRO A 563 -32.29 23.35 -52.59
N ALA A 564 -32.61 22.04 -52.76
CA ALA A 564 -33.57 21.27 -53.59
C ALA A 564 -33.90 19.85 -53.02
N ALA A 565 -34.74 19.12 -53.77
CA ALA A 565 -34.91 17.65 -53.97
C ALA A 565 -34.17 16.60 -53.08
N ARG A 566 -34.78 15.46 -52.68
CA ARG A 566 -36.17 14.95 -52.83
C ARG A 566 -36.44 13.75 -51.88
N GLU A 567 -37.71 13.60 -51.41
CA GLU A 567 -38.51 12.37 -51.10
C GLU A 567 -37.87 11.11 -50.43
N ALA A 568 -38.59 10.17 -49.78
CA ALA A 568 -39.87 10.15 -49.04
C ALA A 568 -40.05 8.75 -48.37
N GLY A 569 -40.92 8.63 -47.35
CA GLY A 569 -41.21 7.34 -46.68
C GLY A 569 -41.44 7.51 -45.17
N ALA A 570 -42.61 7.99 -44.71
CA ALA A 570 -43.90 7.28 -44.57
C ALA A 570 -44.03 6.52 -43.22
N ARG A 571 -45.13 6.82 -42.51
CA ARG A 571 -45.52 6.32 -41.17
C ARG A 571 -46.87 5.61 -41.31
N PRO A 572 -47.26 4.68 -40.41
CA PRO A 572 -48.12 5.13 -39.30
C PRO A 572 -47.95 4.37 -37.97
N ALA A 573 -48.62 4.87 -36.92
CA ALA A 573 -48.93 4.17 -35.65
C ALA A 573 -50.46 4.01 -35.56
N PRO A 574 -51.06 3.39 -34.50
CA PRO A 574 -51.52 4.25 -33.38
C PRO A 574 -51.77 3.60 -31.98
N ARG A 575 -51.67 4.44 -30.92
CA ARG A 575 -52.47 4.42 -29.64
C ARG A 575 -52.32 3.18 -28.71
N THR A 576 -52.67 3.22 -27.41
CA THR A 576 -53.59 4.06 -26.59
C THR A 576 -52.93 4.60 -25.30
N THR A 577 -53.03 5.89 -24.94
CA THR A 577 -54.00 6.48 -23.97
C THR A 577 -54.43 5.55 -22.81
N ARG A 578 -54.36 5.95 -21.52
CA ARG A 578 -55.28 6.96 -20.91
C ARG A 578 -54.83 7.45 -19.51
N SER A 579 -54.98 8.76 -19.22
CA SER A 579 -55.41 9.46 -17.95
C SER A 579 -54.98 9.02 -16.52
N ALA A 580 -55.03 9.87 -15.46
CA ALA A 580 -54.94 11.33 -15.20
C ALA A 580 -55.32 11.64 -13.72
N ARG A 581 -55.02 12.87 -13.23
CA ARG A 581 -55.53 13.51 -11.96
C ARG A 581 -55.07 12.85 -10.64
N VAL A 582 -55.14 13.49 -9.44
CA VAL A 582 -55.69 14.79 -8.97
C VAL A 582 -54.64 15.54 -8.10
N ARG A 583 -54.73 16.88 -7.97
CA ARG A 583 -53.97 17.70 -7.00
C ARG A 583 -54.61 17.71 -5.59
N ARG A 584 -53.81 17.84 -4.52
CA ARG A 584 -54.18 18.73 -3.38
C ARG A 584 -52.95 19.43 -2.77
N ARG A 585 -53.19 20.35 -1.83
CA ARG A 585 -52.29 21.44 -1.38
C ARG A 585 -52.64 21.79 0.08
N VAL A 586 -51.75 22.57 0.72
CA VAL A 586 -51.93 23.42 1.94
C VAL A 586 -51.23 22.92 3.23
N ALA A 587 -50.14 23.64 3.51
CA ALA A 587 -49.46 24.03 4.75
C ALA A 587 -50.14 23.89 6.14
N GLY A 588 -49.30 23.89 7.20
CA GLY A 588 -49.61 24.54 8.49
C GLY A 588 -48.81 24.06 9.71
N GLY A 589 -48.21 24.99 10.50
CA GLY A 589 -47.57 24.70 11.81
C GLY A 589 -46.04 24.52 11.76
N ARG A 590 -45.13 25.38 12.28
CA ARG A 590 -45.13 26.61 13.13
C ARG A 590 -44.70 26.45 14.61
N SER A 591 -43.38 26.41 14.85
CA SER A 591 -42.69 26.95 16.05
C SER A 591 -42.94 26.23 17.40
N PRO A 592 -42.36 26.64 18.56
CA PRO A 592 -41.12 27.42 18.84
C PRO A 592 -40.18 26.77 19.91
N ARG A 593 -38.93 27.27 20.03
CA ARG A 593 -38.12 27.59 21.25
C ARG A 593 -36.68 27.89 20.81
N GLY A 594 -35.82 28.66 21.49
CA GLY A 594 -35.88 29.24 22.85
C GLY A 594 -34.59 28.87 23.60
N ARG A 595 -33.44 29.50 23.31
CA ARG A 595 -32.92 30.80 23.80
C ARG A 595 -32.30 30.72 25.21
N ALA A 596 -31.03 31.12 25.29
CA ALA A 596 -30.22 31.40 26.50
C ALA A 596 -29.74 30.20 27.35
N ALA A 597 -28.67 30.30 28.15
CA ALA A 597 -27.43 31.11 28.07
C ALA A 597 -26.46 30.74 29.22
N ARG A 598 -25.13 30.92 29.00
CA ARG A 598 -24.07 30.85 30.03
C ARG A 598 -23.92 29.43 30.68
N ARG A 599 -22.87 29.12 31.46
CA ARG A 599 -21.85 29.97 32.12
C ARG A 599 -20.50 29.24 32.21
N SER A 600 -19.40 29.99 32.17
CA SER A 600 -18.04 29.52 32.51
C SER A 600 -17.67 29.84 33.96
N GLY A 601 -16.67 29.12 34.50
CA GLY A 601 -16.07 29.35 35.81
C GLY A 601 -16.23 28.16 36.76
N GLY A 602 -15.10 27.56 37.14
CA GLY A 602 -14.95 26.32 37.88
C GLY A 602 -13.56 25.78 37.61
#